data_AF-A0A3B1DQI0-F1
#
_entry.id   AF-A0A3B1DQI0-F1
#
_cell.length_a   1.000
_cell.length_b   1.000
_cell.length_c   1.000
_cell.angle_alpha   90.00
_cell.angle_beta   90.00
_cell.angle_gamma   90.00
#
_symmetry.space_group_name_H-M   'P 1'
#
loop_
_entity.id
_entity.type
_entity.pdbx_description
1 polymer ?
#
loop_
_entity_poly.entity_id
_entity_poly.type
_entity_poly.pdbx_seq_one_letter_code
_entity_poly.pdbx_strand_id
1 'polypeptide(L)'
;MSELRQDPTTNDWVIIAKERAKRPLEFKKDNITRPYFPAHSESCPFCPGNEHRTPEAKAVYGEPGKWKTRVVPNKFAALTPEGNAEREEWKLFRKSPGYGNHEVIIET
;
A
#
# COMPACT_ATOMS: atom_id res chain seq x y z
N MET A 1 -11.77 -1.20 -33.69
CA MET A 1 -13.08 -1.55 -33.09
C MET A 1 -12.92 -1.56 -31.58
N SER A 2 -13.88 -1.00 -30.85
CA SER A 2 -13.93 -1.12 -29.39
C SER A 2 -14.75 -2.33 -28.98
N GLU A 3 -14.39 -2.95 -27.86
CA GLU A 3 -15.09 -4.11 -27.30
C GLU A 3 -15.21 -3.99 -25.78
N LEU A 4 -16.19 -4.70 -25.21
CA LEU A 4 -16.34 -4.90 -23.77
C LEU A 4 -15.81 -6.29 -23.42
N ARG A 5 -14.95 -6.37 -22.40
CA ARG A 5 -14.48 -7.64 -21.85
C ARG A 5 -14.72 -7.67 -20.35
N GLN A 6 -15.18 -8.81 -19.85
CA GLN A 6 -15.30 -9.02 -18.41
C GLN A 6 -13.99 -9.58 -17.86
N ASP A 7 -13.48 -8.98 -16.79
CA ASP A 7 -12.34 -9.49 -16.05
C ASP A 7 -12.83 -10.60 -15.10
N PRO A 8 -12.39 -11.87 -15.26
CA PRO A 8 -12.85 -12.97 -14.43
C PRO A 8 -12.37 -12.89 -12.97
N THR A 9 -11.38 -12.04 -12.66
CA THR A 9 -10.84 -11.87 -11.29
C THR A 9 -11.66 -10.89 -10.47
N THR A 10 -12.30 -9.91 -11.11
CA THR A 10 -13.11 -8.87 -10.46
C THR A 10 -14.60 -8.97 -10.81
N ASN A 11 -14.95 -9.66 -11.89
CA ASN A 11 -16.25 -9.68 -12.57
C ASN A 11 -16.69 -8.33 -13.16
N ASP A 12 -15.80 -7.34 -13.21
CA ASP A 12 -16.07 -6.03 -13.78
C ASP A 12 -15.94 -6.03 -15.31
N TRP A 13 -16.71 -5.16 -15.97
CA TRP A 13 -16.63 -4.93 -17.41
C TRP A 13 -15.65 -3.81 -17.73
N VAL A 14 -14.70 -4.10 -18.61
CA VAL A 14 -13.68 -3.16 -19.07
C VAL A 14 -13.91 -2.83 -20.55
N ILE A 15 -13.78 -1.55 -20.90
CA ILE A 15 -13.83 -1.07 -22.28
C ILE A 15 -12.42 -1.12 -22.87
N ILE A 16 -12.24 -1.90 -23.94
CA ILE A 16 -11.01 -1.92 -24.73
C ILE A 16 -11.23 -1.13 -26.01
N ALA A 17 -10.61 0.05 -26.12
CA ALA A 17 -10.78 0.97 -27.25
C ALA A 17 -9.44 1.55 -27.75
N LYS A 18 -8.70 0.75 -28.53
CA LYS A 18 -7.33 1.09 -29.01
C LYS A 18 -7.23 2.46 -29.70
N GLU A 19 -8.24 2.85 -30.47
CA GLU A 19 -8.25 4.13 -31.21
C GLU A 19 -8.22 5.37 -30.30
N ARG A 20 -8.65 5.25 -29.02
CA ARG A 20 -8.61 6.37 -28.07
C ARG A 20 -7.20 6.86 -27.77
N ALA A 21 -6.18 6.01 -27.94
CA ALA A 21 -4.78 6.41 -27.74
C ALA A 21 -4.28 7.44 -28.77
N LYS A 22 -4.95 7.55 -29.92
CA LYS A 22 -4.60 8.52 -30.99
C LYS A 22 -5.15 9.93 -30.74
N ARG A 23 -5.99 10.11 -29.72
CA ARG A 23 -6.57 11.42 -29.40
C ARG A 23 -5.44 12.39 -29.03
N PRO A 24 -5.43 13.62 -29.58
CA PRO A 24 -4.48 14.64 -29.15
C PRO A 24 -4.54 14.86 -27.65
N LEU A 25 -3.38 14.84 -26.99
CA LEU A 25 -3.23 15.16 -25.57
C LEU A 25 -2.64 16.56 -25.48
N GLU A 26 -3.46 17.55 -25.13
CA GLU A 26 -3.06 18.96 -25.03
C GLU A 26 -2.36 19.31 -23.70
N PHE A 27 -2.34 18.38 -22.74
CA PHE A 27 -1.69 18.58 -21.45
C PHE A 27 -0.19 18.26 -21.52
N LYS A 28 0.63 19.14 -20.94
CA LYS A 28 2.07 18.91 -20.76
C LYS A 28 2.28 17.58 -20.05
N LYS A 29 3.03 16.68 -20.67
CA LYS A 29 3.68 15.59 -19.94
C LYS A 29 4.78 16.25 -19.12
N ASP A 30 4.53 16.47 -17.84
CA ASP A 30 5.64 16.77 -16.94
C ASP A 30 6.60 15.58 -17.02
N ASN A 31 7.84 15.86 -17.44
CA ASN A 31 8.91 14.89 -17.30
C ASN A 31 9.12 14.72 -15.79
N ILE A 32 8.45 13.74 -15.19
CA ILE A 32 8.67 13.36 -13.81
C ILE A 32 10.05 12.72 -13.76
N THR A 33 11.10 13.55 -13.66
CA THR A 33 12.41 13.09 -13.23
C THR A 33 12.25 12.60 -11.80
N ARG A 34 12.51 11.31 -11.57
CA ARG A 34 12.55 10.76 -10.22
C ARG A 34 13.58 11.57 -9.43
N PRO A 35 13.20 12.22 -8.32
CA PRO A 35 14.17 12.91 -7.48
C PRO A 35 15.20 11.88 -6.99
N TYR A 36 16.46 12.30 -6.95
CA TYR A 36 17.51 11.49 -6.32
C TYR A 36 17.24 11.46 -4.81
N PHE A 37 17.01 10.26 -4.29
CA PHE A 37 16.92 10.05 -2.85
C PHE A 37 18.24 9.49 -2.34
N PRO A 38 18.79 10.03 -1.23
CA PRO A 38 19.96 9.45 -0.61
C PRO A 38 19.63 8.05 -0.06
N ALA A 39 20.64 7.17 -0.01
CA ALA A 39 20.49 5.83 0.56
C ALA A 39 20.10 5.86 2.05
N HIS A 40 20.44 6.93 2.75
CA HIS A 40 20.08 7.15 4.15
C HIS A 40 19.65 8.61 4.36
N SER A 41 18.63 8.81 5.19
CA SER A 41 18.23 10.13 5.68
C SER A 41 17.89 10.04 7.17
N GLU A 42 18.45 10.95 7.97
CA GLU A 42 18.14 11.06 9.41
C GLU A 42 16.65 11.37 9.65
N SER A 43 16.00 12.05 8.70
CA SER A 43 14.57 12.35 8.80
C SER A 43 13.69 11.14 8.52
N CYS A 44 14.19 10.10 7.86
CA CYS A 44 13.43 8.91 7.48
C CYS A 44 13.34 7.92 8.65
N PRO A 45 12.13 7.65 9.20
CA PRO A 45 11.97 6.68 10.28
C PRO A 45 12.24 5.24 9.86
N PHE A 46 12.29 4.95 8.55
CA PHE A 46 12.48 3.59 8.02
C PHE A 46 13.92 3.31 7.59
N CYS A 47 14.80 4.31 7.57
CA CYS A 47 16.21 4.09 7.27
C CYS A 47 16.91 3.30 8.41
N PRO A 48 17.86 2.40 8.08
CA PRO A 48 18.69 1.72 9.07
C PRO A 48 19.38 2.72 10.02
N GLY A 49 19.39 2.43 11.32
CA GLY A 49 19.87 3.34 12.38
C GLY A 49 18.77 4.18 13.05
N ASN A 50 17.61 4.32 12.41
CA ASN A 50 16.46 5.07 12.93
C ASN A 50 15.36 4.17 13.53
N GLU A 51 15.70 2.93 13.93
CA GLU A 51 14.73 1.93 14.39
C GLU A 51 13.93 2.40 15.61
N HIS A 52 14.52 3.25 16.45
CA HIS A 52 13.89 3.88 17.61
C HIS A 52 12.70 4.79 17.26
N ARG A 53 12.53 5.16 15.98
CA ARG A 53 11.42 6.00 15.49
C ARG A 53 10.23 5.18 15.01
N THR A 54 10.37 3.86 14.95
CA THR A 54 9.30 2.90 14.61
C THR A 54 8.83 2.16 15.85
N PRO A 55 7.59 1.63 15.87
CA PRO A 55 7.20 0.62 16.85
C PRO A 55 8.14 -0.60 16.81
N GLU A 56 8.13 -1.39 17.87
CA GLU A 56 8.93 -2.61 17.96
C GLU A 56 8.66 -3.55 16.78
N ALA A 57 9.72 -4.05 16.16
CA ALA A 57 9.58 -4.93 15.01
C ALA A 57 9.04 -6.29 15.43
N LYS A 58 8.02 -6.78 14.72
CA LYS A 58 7.49 -8.14 14.88
C LYS A 58 8.41 -9.19 14.24
N ALA A 59 9.13 -8.80 13.19
CA ALA A 59 10.11 -9.64 12.54
C ALA A 59 11.26 -8.80 11.96
N VAL A 60 12.47 -9.36 12.00
CA VAL A 60 13.68 -8.78 11.43
C VAL A 60 14.42 -9.88 10.67
N TYR A 61 14.72 -9.62 9.40
CA TYR A 61 15.44 -10.55 8.53
C TYR A 61 16.77 -9.93 8.10
N GLY A 62 17.86 -10.70 8.17
CA GLY A 62 19.20 -10.27 7.80
C GLY A 62 20.25 -10.73 8.81
N GLU A 63 21.45 -10.16 8.72
CA GLU A 63 22.52 -10.42 9.67
C GLU A 63 22.31 -9.57 10.94
N PRO A 64 22.77 -10.02 12.12
CA PRO A 64 22.77 -9.21 13.33
C PRO A 64 23.43 -7.84 13.08
N GLY A 65 22.68 -6.76 13.32
CA GLY A 65 23.14 -5.38 13.09
C GLY A 65 23.07 -4.89 11.63
N LYS A 66 22.68 -5.73 10.67
CA LYS A 66 22.45 -5.38 9.25
C LYS A 66 21.23 -6.10 8.71
N TRP A 67 20.06 -5.61 9.10
CA TRP A 67 18.80 -6.12 8.59
C TRP A 67 18.60 -5.70 7.13
N LYS A 68 17.94 -6.58 6.36
CA LYS A 68 17.50 -6.34 4.97
C LYS A 68 16.00 -6.07 4.89
N THR A 69 15.24 -6.66 5.81
CA THR A 69 13.80 -6.46 5.89
C THR A 69 13.37 -6.37 7.35
N ARG A 70 12.51 -5.40 7.66
CA ARG A 70 11.85 -5.28 8.96
C ARG A 70 10.35 -5.22 8.77
N VAL A 71 9.62 -5.94 9.63
CA VAL A 71 8.17 -5.88 9.71
C VAL A 71 7.82 -5.18 11.02
N VAL A 72 7.24 -3.99 10.93
CA VAL A 72 6.86 -3.17 12.10
C VAL A 72 5.35 -2.92 12.10
N PRO A 73 4.68 -2.87 13.25
CA PRO A 73 3.31 -2.37 13.34
C PRO A 73 3.20 -0.98 12.72
N ASN A 74 2.14 -0.73 11.95
CA ASN A 74 1.89 0.61 11.44
C ASN A 74 1.45 1.51 12.60
N LYS A 75 2.19 2.61 12.84
CA LYS A 75 1.88 3.59 13.89
C LYS A 75 0.51 4.27 13.68
N PHE A 76 0.05 4.33 12.43
CA PHE A 76 -1.23 4.89 12.01
C PHE A 76 -2.08 3.80 11.35
N ALA A 77 -2.21 2.67 12.05
CA ALA A 77 -2.93 1.50 11.55
C ALA A 77 -4.40 1.81 11.21
N ALA A 78 -4.82 1.36 10.03
CA ALA A 78 -6.22 1.48 9.57
C ALA A 78 -7.18 0.50 10.27
N LEU A 79 -6.64 -0.58 10.82
CA LEU A 79 -7.35 -1.63 11.56
C LEU A 79 -6.53 -1.98 12.79
N THR A 80 -7.19 -2.42 13.86
CA THR A 80 -6.51 -2.79 15.09
C THR A 80 -6.89 -4.21 15.52
N PRO A 81 -6.00 -4.96 16.19
CA PRO A 81 -6.26 -6.35 16.57
C PRO A 81 -7.18 -6.46 17.80
N GLU A 82 -7.64 -5.35 18.38
CA GLU A 82 -8.59 -5.38 19.49
C GLU A 82 -10.02 -5.58 18.97
N GLY A 83 -10.76 -6.50 19.60
CA GLY A 83 -12.15 -6.80 19.26
C GLY A 83 -12.33 -8.06 18.43
N ASN A 84 -13.37 -8.10 17.60
CA ASN A 84 -13.69 -9.23 16.73
C ASN A 84 -14.15 -8.76 15.34
N ALA A 85 -14.22 -9.69 14.39
CA ALA A 85 -14.66 -9.43 13.02
C ALA A 85 -16.16 -9.72 12.81
N GLU A 86 -16.97 -9.72 13.87
CA GLU A 86 -18.39 -10.01 13.76
C GLU A 86 -19.09 -8.92 12.95
N ARG A 87 -20.09 -9.34 12.17
CA ARG A 87 -20.85 -8.44 11.31
C ARG A 87 -22.21 -8.18 11.96
N GLU A 88 -22.59 -6.92 12.03
CA GLU A 88 -23.92 -6.51 12.43
C GLU A 88 -24.72 -6.16 11.17
N GLU A 89 -25.89 -6.79 11.01
CA GLU A 89 -26.83 -6.51 9.94
C GLU A 89 -28.14 -5.97 10.50
N TRP A 90 -28.62 -4.87 9.92
CA TRP A 90 -29.92 -4.27 10.23
C TRP A 90 -30.62 -3.86 8.94
N LYS A 91 -31.55 -4.71 8.47
CA LYS A 91 -32.28 -4.56 7.21
C LYS A 91 -31.33 -4.39 6.01
N LEU A 92 -31.16 -3.16 5.51
CA LEU A 92 -30.29 -2.80 4.38
C LEU A 92 -28.90 -2.33 4.83
N PHE A 93 -28.71 -2.08 6.13
CA PHE A 93 -27.45 -1.57 6.67
C PHE A 93 -26.62 -2.73 7.21
N ARG A 94 -25.33 -2.73 6.87
CA ARG A 94 -24.35 -3.71 7.37
C ARG A 94 -23.12 -2.95 7.84
N LYS A 95 -22.58 -3.34 8.99
CA LYS A 95 -21.31 -2.82 9.51
C LYS A 95 -20.49 -3.95 10.15
N SER A 96 -19.20 -3.71 10.30
CA SER A 96 -18.30 -4.59 11.04
C SER A 96 -17.25 -3.72 11.74
N PRO A 97 -16.75 -4.12 12.92
CA PRO A 97 -15.64 -3.44 13.56
C PRO A 97 -14.38 -3.42 12.67
N GLY A 98 -13.53 -2.41 12.87
CA GLY A 98 -12.24 -2.28 12.18
C GLY A 98 -11.17 -3.23 12.70
N TYR A 99 -11.48 -4.53 12.78
CA TYR A 99 -10.59 -5.54 13.31
C TYR A 99 -9.58 -6.01 12.26
N GLY A 100 -8.29 -6.01 12.62
CA GLY A 100 -7.22 -6.53 11.77
C GLY A 100 -5.83 -6.10 12.20
N ASN A 101 -4.81 -6.72 11.60
CA ASN A 101 -3.41 -6.30 11.78
C ASN A 101 -2.98 -5.45 10.58
N HIS A 102 -2.37 -4.30 10.85
CA HIS A 102 -1.78 -3.46 9.82
C HIS A 102 -0.30 -3.22 10.14
N GLU A 103 0.55 -3.71 9.26
CA GLU A 103 2.00 -3.68 9.41
C GLU A 103 2.63 -2.97 8.22
N VAL A 104 3.83 -2.45 8.42
CA VAL A 104 4.69 -1.87 7.38
C VAL A 104 5.87 -2.81 7.19
N ILE A 105 6.09 -3.22 5.94
CA ILE A 105 7.28 -3.97 5.51
C ILE A 105 8.27 -2.94 4.98
N ILE A 106 9.42 -2.87 5.63
CA ILE A 106 10.52 -2.00 5.24
C ILE A 106 11.54 -2.84 4.49
N GLU A 107 11.72 -2.53 3.21
CA GLU A 107 12.69 -3.17 2.31
C GLU A 107 13.87 -2.22 2.09
N THR A 108 15.10 -2.75 2.15
CA THR A 108 16.35 -2.01 1.87
C THR A 108 17.00 -2.44 0.57
#